data_AF-A0A932CHG1-F1
#
_entry.id   AF-A0A932CHG1-F1
#
_cell.length_a   1.000
_cell.length_b   1.000
_cell.length_c   1.000
_cell.angle_alpha   90.00
_cell.angle_beta   90.00
_cell.angle_gamma   90.00
#
_symmetry.space_group_name_H-M   'P 1'
#
loop_
_entity.id
_entity.type
_entity.pdbx_description
1 polymer ?
#
loop_
_entity_poly.entity_id
_entity_poly.type
_entity_poly.pdbx_seq_one_letter_code
_entity_poly.pdbx_strand_id
1 'polypeptide(L)'
;MTTLSDRLTPKKERDLKVLRDFVQIYCREKHREEAKTDFRIRDERLRQILSENSLSLCPDCDKLLTHGMSKLLQCTQDPKPMCKKCEIHCYAPGYREKIREVMKFSGLYLVKHGRIDLLTHYFL
;
A
#
# COMPACT_ATOMS: atom_id res chain seq x y z
N MET A 1 -6.31 -25.11 -0.36
CA MET A 1 -5.19 -24.14 -0.47
C MET A 1 -5.80 -22.78 -0.19
N THR A 2 -5.61 -22.23 1.01
CA THR A 2 -6.17 -20.92 1.40
C THR A 2 -5.54 -19.84 0.54
N THR A 3 -6.35 -19.18 -0.28
CA THR A 3 -5.86 -18.07 -1.11
C THR A 3 -5.67 -16.85 -0.21
N LEU A 4 -4.75 -15.96 -0.59
CA LEU A 4 -4.51 -14.72 0.17
C LEU A 4 -5.77 -13.84 0.24
N SER A 5 -6.65 -14.00 -0.74
CA SER A 5 -7.98 -13.39 -0.83
C SER A 5 -8.99 -13.86 0.22
N ASP A 6 -8.81 -15.01 0.88
CA ASP A 6 -9.75 -15.52 1.89
C ASP A 6 -9.81 -14.65 3.15
N ARG A 7 -8.79 -13.82 3.38
CA ARG A 7 -8.67 -12.93 4.55
C ARG A 7 -9.08 -11.49 4.27
N LEU A 8 -9.67 -11.22 3.10
CA LEU A 8 -10.12 -9.89 2.69
C LEU A 8 -11.36 -9.46 3.47
N THR A 9 -11.32 -8.24 3.98
CA THR A 9 -12.47 -7.54 4.55
C THR A 9 -12.58 -6.19 3.84
N PRO A 10 -13.75 -5.51 3.82
CA PRO A 10 -13.90 -4.22 3.16
C PRO A 10 -12.89 -3.16 3.64
N LYS A 11 -12.52 -3.21 4.93
CA LYS A 11 -11.48 -2.34 5.49
C LYS A 11 -10.10 -2.67 4.93
N LYS A 12 -9.73 -3.96 4.84
CA LYS A 12 -8.46 -4.39 4.24
C LYS A 12 -8.39 -4.05 2.75
N GLU A 13 -9.50 -4.19 2.02
CA GLU A 13 -9.58 -3.80 0.60
C GLU A 13 -9.27 -2.31 0.40
N ARG A 14 -9.90 -1.43 1.21
CA ARG A 14 -9.58 0.01 1.19
C ARG A 14 -8.12 0.26 1.51
N ASP A 15 -7.61 -0.31 2.61
CA ASP A 15 -6.21 -0.15 3.02
C ASP A 15 -5.21 -0.59 1.92
N LEU A 16 -5.52 -1.67 1.19
CA LEU A 16 -4.72 -2.17 0.08
C LEU A 16 -4.72 -1.20 -1.11
N LYS A 17 -5.87 -0.62 -1.47
CA LYS A 17 -5.96 0.42 -2.51
C LYS A 17 -5.14 1.65 -2.15
N VAL A 18 -5.23 2.12 -0.90
CA VAL A 18 -4.42 3.26 -0.41
C VAL A 18 -2.94 2.96 -0.55
N LEU A 19 -2.53 1.79 -0.04
CA LEU A 19 -1.13 1.39 -0.07
C LEU A 19 -0.60 1.34 -1.50
N ARG A 20 -1.36 0.76 -2.43
CA ARG A 20 -1.03 0.73 -3.86
C ARG A 20 -0.81 2.13 -4.41
N ASP A 21 -1.78 3.02 -4.24
CA ASP A 21 -1.74 4.38 -4.81
C ASP A 21 -0.58 5.19 -4.27
N PHE A 22 -0.33 5.08 -2.98
CA PHE A 22 0.74 5.82 -2.33
C PHE A 22 2.10 5.30 -2.76
N VAL A 23 2.27 3.98 -2.89
CA VAL A 23 3.51 3.40 -3.42
C VAL A 23 3.70 3.81 -4.89
N GLN A 24 2.63 3.84 -5.69
CA GLN A 24 2.70 4.29 -7.09
C GLN A 24 3.15 5.74 -7.20
N ILE A 25 2.54 6.65 -6.45
CA ILE A 25 2.94 8.07 -6.40
C ILE A 25 4.39 8.19 -5.96
N TYR A 26 4.77 7.51 -4.88
CA TYR A 26 6.14 7.57 -4.37
C TYR A 26 7.14 7.10 -5.41
N CYS A 27 6.91 5.93 -6.02
CA CYS A 27 7.80 5.39 -7.04
C CYS A 27 7.89 6.30 -8.26
N ARG A 28 6.75 6.80 -8.76
CA ARG A 28 6.71 7.67 -9.94
C ARG A 28 7.46 8.97 -9.72
N GLU A 29 7.29 9.59 -8.55
CA GLU A 29 7.80 10.94 -8.29
C GLU A 29 9.19 10.96 -7.67
N LYS A 30 9.49 10.01 -6.77
CA LYS A 30 10.78 9.94 -6.08
C LYS A 30 11.81 9.12 -6.87
N HIS A 31 11.38 8.04 -7.54
CA HIS A 31 12.25 7.14 -8.29
C HIS A 31 12.00 7.28 -9.80
N ARG A 32 12.11 8.51 -10.30
CA ARG A 32 11.84 8.84 -11.72
C ARG A 32 12.78 8.11 -12.67
N GLU A 33 14.05 8.06 -12.33
CA GLU A 33 15.13 7.52 -13.16
C GLU A 33 15.30 5.99 -13.04
N GLU A 34 14.66 5.36 -12.05
CA GLU A 34 14.72 3.92 -11.90
C GLU A 34 13.85 3.21 -12.95
N ALA A 35 14.39 2.10 -13.47
CA ALA A 35 13.68 1.18 -14.34
C ALA A 35 12.47 0.59 -13.61
N LYS A 36 11.32 0.59 -14.28
CA LYS A 36 10.04 0.12 -13.73
C LYS A 36 9.58 -1.10 -14.50
N THR A 37 9.09 -2.10 -13.77
CA THR A 37 8.48 -3.30 -14.33
C THR A 37 7.03 -3.40 -13.90
N ASP A 38 6.22 -4.08 -14.68
CA ASP A 38 4.82 -4.30 -14.32
C ASP A 38 4.69 -5.12 -13.04
N PHE A 39 3.96 -4.57 -12.09
CA PHE A 39 3.61 -5.21 -10.84
C PHE A 39 2.61 -6.34 -11.12
N ARG A 40 3.03 -7.59 -10.88
CA ARG A 40 2.24 -8.78 -11.18
C ARG A 40 1.77 -9.47 -9.90
N ILE A 41 0.45 -9.57 -9.74
CA ILE A 41 -0.18 -10.35 -8.66
C ILE A 41 -0.74 -11.64 -9.26
N ARG A 42 -0.48 -12.76 -8.61
CA ARG A 42 -0.99 -14.09 -9.03
C ARG A 42 -2.44 -14.35 -8.62
N ASP A 43 -2.90 -13.70 -7.55
CA ASP A 43 -4.27 -13.85 -7.03
C ASP A 43 -5.23 -12.96 -7.83
N GLU A 44 -6.19 -13.59 -8.51
CA GLU A 44 -7.12 -12.91 -9.42
C GLU A 44 -8.02 -11.91 -8.71
N ARG A 45 -8.45 -12.19 -7.47
CA ARG A 45 -9.31 -11.28 -6.71
C ARG A 45 -8.53 -10.04 -6.26
N LEU A 46 -7.29 -10.22 -5.80
CA LEU A 46 -6.40 -9.09 -5.52
C LEU A 46 -6.08 -8.28 -6.78
N ARG A 47 -5.94 -8.96 -7.93
CA ARG A 47 -5.81 -8.29 -9.22
C ARG A 47 -7.03 -7.41 -9.47
N GLN A 48 -8.25 -7.91 -9.39
CA GLN A 48 -9.46 -7.11 -9.61
C GLN A 48 -9.56 -5.88 -8.68
N ILE A 49 -9.21 -6.01 -7.40
CA ILE A 49 -9.24 -4.90 -6.44
C ILE A 49 -8.21 -3.81 -6.79
N LEU A 50 -7.05 -4.21 -7.34
CA LEU A 50 -5.92 -3.32 -7.59
C LEU A 50 -5.82 -2.84 -9.05
N SER A 51 -6.55 -3.44 -9.98
CA SER A 51 -6.44 -3.25 -11.44
C SER A 51 -7.36 -2.17 -12.03
N GLU A 52 -7.48 -1.02 -11.38
CA GLU A 52 -8.10 0.14 -12.04
C GLU A 52 -7.15 0.75 -13.10
N ASN A 53 -5.84 0.52 -13.00
CA ASN A 53 -4.81 0.93 -13.98
C ASN A 53 -3.59 -0.01 -13.94
N SER A 54 -2.77 -0.02 -15.00
CA SER A 54 -1.47 -0.71 -14.98
C SER A 54 -0.56 -0.06 -13.93
N LEU A 55 0.06 -0.89 -13.11
CA LEU A 55 0.97 -0.47 -12.06
C LEU A 55 2.38 -0.92 -12.41
N SER A 56 3.27 0.01 -12.74
CA SER A 56 4.68 -0.28 -12.97
C SER A 56 5.52 0.36 -11.87
N LEU A 57 6.33 -0.45 -11.19
CA LEU A 57 7.13 -0.05 -10.02
C LEU A 57 8.60 -0.42 -10.22
N CYS A 58 9.49 0.33 -9.56
CA CYS A 58 10.88 -0.10 -9.43
C CYS A 58 11.00 -1.31 -8.47
N PRO A 59 12.11 -2.07 -8.51
CA PRO A 59 12.27 -3.28 -7.71
C PRO A 59 12.07 -3.08 -6.20
N ASP A 60 12.44 -1.91 -5.68
CA ASP A 60 12.31 -1.59 -4.26
C ASP A 60 10.87 -1.29 -3.85
N CYS A 61 10.14 -0.55 -4.69
CA CYS A 61 8.73 -0.25 -4.47
C CYS A 61 7.85 -1.49 -4.65
N ASP A 62 8.19 -2.38 -5.58
CA ASP A 62 7.54 -3.68 -5.76
C ASP A 62 7.63 -4.54 -4.49
N LYS A 63 8.85 -4.71 -3.96
CA LYS A 63 9.09 -5.45 -2.70
C LYS A 63 8.34 -4.82 -1.53
N LEU A 64 8.33 -3.50 -1.44
CA LEU A 64 7.64 -2.76 -0.38
C LEU A 64 6.13 -2.96 -0.43
N LEU A 65 5.53 -2.87 -1.63
CA LEU A 65 4.10 -3.09 -1.83
C LEU A 65 3.72 -4.54 -1.49
N THR A 66 4.45 -5.51 -2.05
CA THR A 66 4.20 -6.94 -1.79
C THR A 66 4.28 -7.27 -0.30
N HIS A 67 5.30 -6.76 0.40
CA HIS A 67 5.44 -6.95 1.84
C HIS A 67 4.28 -6.29 2.60
N GLY A 68 3.93 -5.04 2.29
CA GLY A 68 2.82 -4.34 2.93
C GLY A 68 1.48 -5.05 2.73
N MET A 69 1.19 -5.51 1.51
CA MET A 69 -0.01 -6.29 1.19
C MET A 69 -0.10 -7.56 2.03
N SER A 70 1.01 -8.32 2.11
CA SER A 70 1.07 -9.54 2.92
C SER A 70 0.74 -9.26 4.39
N LYS A 71 1.30 -8.20 4.98
CA LYS A 71 1.03 -7.81 6.38
C LYS A 71 -0.40 -7.33 6.61
N LEU A 72 -0.99 -6.61 5.65
CA LEU A 72 -2.39 -6.18 5.74
C LEU A 72 -3.35 -7.38 5.75
N LEU A 73 -3.12 -8.36 4.87
CA LEU A 73 -3.93 -9.57 4.76
C LEU A 73 -3.79 -10.48 5.97
N GLN A 74 -2.57 -10.62 6.50
CA GLN A 74 -2.25 -11.45 7.66
C GLN A 74 -2.55 -10.77 9.01
N CYS A 75 -2.95 -9.49 9.03
CA CYS A 75 -3.29 -8.80 10.26
C CYS A 75 -4.45 -9.51 10.98
N THR A 76 -4.20 -9.90 12.23
CA THR A 76 -5.15 -10.59 13.13
C THR A 76 -5.92 -9.65 14.04
N GLN A 77 -5.60 -8.36 14.05
CA GLN A 77 -6.20 -7.37 14.94
C GLN A 77 -7.58 -6.94 14.42
N ASP A 78 -8.60 -7.01 15.28
CA ASP A 78 -9.96 -6.51 15.01
C ASP A 78 -10.57 -5.89 16.28
N PRO A 79 -10.85 -4.57 16.32
CA PRO A 79 -10.65 -3.59 15.26
C PRO A 79 -9.18 -3.27 15.03
N LYS A 80 -8.71 -3.39 13.78
CA LYS A 80 -7.33 -3.06 13.42
C LYS A 80 -6.97 -1.60 13.77
N PRO A 81 -6.02 -1.35 14.70
CA PRO A 81 -5.56 0.00 15.00
C PRO A 81 -4.67 0.53 13.87
N MET A 82 -4.41 1.83 13.88
CA MET A 82 -3.39 2.40 12.98
C MET A 82 -2.03 1.73 13.23
N CYS A 83 -1.28 1.41 12.19
CA CYS A 83 0.04 0.75 12.30
C CYS A 83 1.04 1.52 13.20
N LYS A 84 0.86 2.84 13.37
CA LYS A 84 1.63 3.66 14.32
C LYS A 84 1.35 3.31 15.79
N LYS A 85 0.10 2.96 16.10
CA LYS A 85 -0.42 2.64 17.44
C LYS A 85 -0.55 1.12 17.70
N CYS A 86 -0.14 0.28 16.75
CA CYS A 86 -0.20 -1.17 16.89
C CYS A 86 0.93 -1.67 17.81
N GLU A 87 0.56 -2.38 18.86
CA GLU A 87 1.48 -3.00 19.83
C GLU A 87 2.30 -4.11 19.19
N ILE A 88 1.70 -4.85 18.24
CA ILE A 88 2.40 -5.90 17.49
C ILE A 88 3.17 -5.26 16.33
N HIS A 89 4.49 -5.24 16.43
CA HIS A 89 5.38 -4.78 15.35
C HIS A 89 5.60 -5.87 14.31
N CYS A 90 4.67 -5.98 13.35
CA CYS A 90 4.67 -7.05 12.35
C CYS A 90 5.52 -6.78 11.09
N TYR A 91 6.04 -5.56 10.93
CA TYR A 91 6.90 -5.19 9.79
C TYR A 91 8.32 -5.69 10.01
N ALA A 92 8.95 -6.20 8.95
CA ALA A 92 10.38 -6.49 8.96
C ALA A 92 11.20 -5.19 9.20
N PRO A 93 12.42 -5.29 9.78
CA PRO A 93 13.27 -4.14 10.04
C PRO A 93 13.46 -3.26 8.79
N GLY A 94 13.32 -1.93 8.94
CA GLY A 94 13.47 -0.96 7.85
C GLY A 94 12.25 -0.79 6.93
N TYR A 95 11.35 -1.78 6.83
CA TYR A 95 10.13 -1.64 6.01
C TYR A 95 9.13 -0.67 6.63
N ARG A 96 9.09 -0.58 7.96
CA ARG A 96 8.18 0.33 8.66
C ARG A 96 8.55 1.78 8.38
N GLU A 97 9.85 2.08 8.36
CA GLU A 97 10.40 3.39 8.04
C GLU A 97 10.08 3.76 6.59
N LYS A 98 10.33 2.83 5.65
CA LYS A 98 9.98 3.01 4.23
C LYS A 98 8.48 3.27 4.02
N ILE A 99 7.61 2.49 4.66
CA ILE A 99 6.16 2.73 4.56
C ILE A 99 5.78 4.09 5.15
N ARG A 100 6.34 4.49 6.29
CA ARG A 100 6.08 5.84 6.85
C ARG A 100 6.53 6.93 5.89
N GLU A 101 7.66 6.76 5.23
CA GLU A 101 8.15 7.71 4.23
C GLU A 101 7.20 7.79 3.04
N VAL A 102 6.79 6.65 2.47
CA VAL A 102 5.80 6.58 1.39
C VAL A 102 4.51 7.29 1.79
N MET A 103 3.98 6.99 2.99
CA MET A 103 2.75 7.59 3.50
C MET A 103 2.87 9.11 3.62
N LYS A 104 3.99 9.60 4.17
CA LYS A 104 4.25 11.03 4.34
C LYS A 104 4.43 11.75 3.00
N PHE A 105 5.24 11.19 2.11
CA PHE A 105 5.55 11.80 0.82
C PHE A 105 4.32 11.85 -0.07
N SER A 106 3.65 10.72 -0.25
CA SER A 106 2.50 10.62 -1.17
C SER A 106 1.29 11.38 -0.63
N GLY A 107 1.08 11.38 0.70
CA GLY A 107 0.06 12.22 1.33
C GLY A 107 0.32 13.71 1.07
N LEU A 108 1.55 14.19 1.30
CA LEU A 108 1.92 15.59 1.04
C LEU A 108 1.84 15.94 -0.45
N TYR A 109 2.21 15.00 -1.33
CA TYR A 109 2.08 15.17 -2.77
C TYR A 109 0.62 15.42 -3.17
N LEU A 110 -0.33 14.61 -2.67
CA LEU A 110 -1.76 14.79 -2.97
C LEU A 110 -2.30 16.14 -2.48
N VAL A 111 -1.88 16.59 -1.29
CA VAL A 111 -2.25 17.92 -0.75
C VAL A 111 -1.80 19.03 -1.70
N LYS A 112 -0.55 18.97 -2.15
CA LYS A 112 0.03 19.98 -3.05
C LYS A 112 -0.66 20.05 -4.42
N HIS A 113 -1.30 18.97 -4.85
CA HIS A 113 -1.98 18.88 -6.15
C HIS A 113 -3.51 19.04 -6.04
N GLY A 114 -4.00 19.60 -4.93
CA GLY A 114 -5.42 19.98 -4.78
C GLY A 114 -6.37 18.83 -4.48
N ARG A 115 -5.88 17.60 -4.25
CA ARG A 115 -6.69 16.43 -3.89
C ARG A 115 -6.89 16.30 -2.39
N ILE A 116 -7.49 17.34 -1.79
CA ILE A 116 -7.77 17.39 -0.35
C ILE A 116 -8.91 16.41 0.01
N ASP A 117 -9.79 16.10 -0.95
CA ASP A 117 -10.85 15.09 -0.85
C ASP A 117 -10.31 13.71 -0.40
N LEU A 118 -9.12 13.35 -0.88
CA LEU A 118 -8.47 12.10 -0.52
C LEU A 118 -7.93 12.12 0.91
N LEU A 119 -7.55 13.28 1.45
CA LEU A 119 -7.13 13.36 2.85
C LEU A 119 -8.30 13.06 3.79
N THR A 120 -9.49 13.57 3.49
CA THR A 120 -10.70 13.28 4.27
C THR A 120 -11.09 11.81 4.22
N HIS A 121 -10.87 11.11 3.09
CA HIS A 121 -11.14 9.68 2.99
C HIS A 121 -10.10 8.80 3.70
N TYR A 122 -8.86 9.29 3.85
CA TYR A 122 -7.73 8.52 4.40
C TYR A 122 -7.38 8.85 5.86
N PHE A 123 -7.74 10.05 6.35
CA PHE A 123 -7.39 10.52 7.70
C PHE A 123 -8.59 10.80 8.62
N LEU A 124 -9.80 10.96 8.08
CA LEU A 124 -11.04 11.19 8.84
C LEU A 124 -11.92 9.93 8.82
#